data_AF-A0A2K1QMZ3-F1
#
_entry.id   AF-A0A2K1QMZ3-F1
#
_cell.length_a   1.000
_cell.length_b   1.000
_cell.length_c   1.000
_cell.angle_alpha   90.00
_cell.angle_beta   90.00
_cell.angle_gamma   90.00
#
_symmetry.space_group_name_H-M   'P 1'
#
loop_
_entity.id
_entity.type
_entity.pdbx_description
1 polymer ?
#
loop_
_entity_poly.entity_id
_entity_poly.type
_entity_poly.pdbx_seq_one_letter_code
_entity_poly.pdbx_strand_id
1 'polypeptide(L)'
;MINRRPPRLLRPIFFFTAFFTVFYFVLSSDDKVPNPSTNRLLTFPSQLPEANSTLGFGAIAAVSLPTSPRQQELILAASLTGFQLTIPMQPAWTPADVAALRATRGSTISQGSALAWLGHLNVLRWFLSTNLTSVLILEDDVNWDIHLRTTQVPRVAATTRWLMSGAQGRETADRENAMRDDQADEYWGSTDEWDVLYLGHCGENFVPGKWNFRVQRAGFYDGTLLTKREMHGHTRTLLEAIDLPDRVRVVHRSIRPLCTFGFAVTRLAAARILAEIAPRERDGGTVAYDVRVLEGCRDLGLRCWSTNPELFHHVEGGSEIERADERNETTKEGNKLERGRGKSYEELHKTKEEREAERKQAAGDRVAELMTRVAGGSTLQPRSEGIGRDRRRIYPRNPVVVKRKGVAGVDQPKAANIACGARMSNVDMNDEKTMEYLREKVSRQGLCVRDVEQEMRKEREARAIQEAKTQKKRRKS
;
A
#
# COMPACT_ATOMS: atom_id res chain seq x y z
N MET A 1 -71.95 -47.18 -22.52
CA MET A 1 -70.86 -46.18 -22.63
C MET A 1 -69.90 -46.38 -21.46
N ILE A 2 -68.60 -46.59 -21.71
CA ILE A 2 -67.57 -46.59 -20.65
C ILE A 2 -66.46 -45.63 -21.10
N ASN A 3 -66.32 -44.51 -20.40
CA ASN A 3 -65.45 -43.40 -20.79
C ASN A 3 -64.09 -43.54 -20.08
N ARG A 4 -63.08 -44.08 -20.78
CA ARG A 4 -61.70 -44.21 -20.25
C ARG A 4 -60.97 -42.88 -20.34
N ARG A 5 -60.91 -42.13 -19.24
CA ARG A 5 -60.04 -40.94 -19.11
C ARG A 5 -58.55 -41.38 -19.11
N PRO A 6 -57.65 -40.68 -19.82
CA PRO A 6 -56.22 -40.98 -19.77
C PRO A 6 -55.61 -40.63 -18.40
N PRO A 7 -54.52 -41.29 -17.98
CA PRO A 7 -53.96 -41.13 -16.64
C PRO A 7 -53.32 -39.75 -16.45
N ARG A 8 -53.69 -39.07 -15.35
CA ARG A 8 -53.23 -37.72 -14.98
C ARG A 8 -51.74 -37.62 -14.59
N LEU A 9 -50.99 -38.72 -14.64
CA LEU A 9 -49.58 -38.81 -14.24
C LEU A 9 -48.58 -38.35 -15.30
N LEU A 10 -48.96 -38.28 -16.58
CA LEU A 10 -48.03 -37.89 -17.66
C LEU A 10 -47.61 -36.40 -17.60
N ARG A 11 -48.49 -35.50 -17.13
CA ARG A 11 -48.20 -34.06 -17.02
C ARG A 11 -47.08 -33.71 -16.03
N PRO A 12 -47.10 -34.15 -14.75
CA PRO A 12 -46.01 -33.84 -13.83
C PRO A 12 -44.69 -34.47 -14.28
N ILE A 13 -44.69 -35.70 -14.81
CA ILE A 13 -43.48 -36.36 -15.31
C ILE A 13 -42.83 -35.51 -16.42
N PHE A 14 -43.60 -35.08 -17.43
CA PHE A 14 -43.07 -34.26 -18.53
C PHE A 14 -42.54 -32.90 -18.04
N PHE A 15 -43.16 -32.31 -17.01
CA PHE A 15 -42.71 -31.05 -16.42
C PHE A 15 -41.42 -31.22 -15.61
N PHE A 16 -41.30 -32.29 -14.82
CA PHE A 16 -40.08 -32.62 -14.10
C PHE A 16 -38.94 -33.00 -15.04
N THR A 17 -39.18 -33.80 -16.09
CA THR A 17 -38.15 -34.10 -17.08
C THR A 17 -37.73 -32.84 -17.82
N ALA A 18 -38.66 -32.01 -18.30
CA ALA A 18 -38.29 -30.75 -18.96
C ALA A 18 -37.52 -29.81 -18.03
N PHE A 19 -37.95 -29.66 -16.77
CA PHE A 19 -37.25 -28.84 -15.78
C PHE A 19 -35.85 -29.38 -15.48
N PHE A 20 -35.69 -30.67 -15.22
CA PHE A 20 -34.38 -31.27 -14.97
C PHE A 20 -33.50 -31.32 -16.23
N THR A 21 -34.05 -31.48 -17.43
CA THR A 21 -33.26 -31.41 -18.67
C THR A 21 -32.78 -29.99 -18.94
N VAL A 22 -33.63 -28.96 -18.73
CA VAL A 22 -33.21 -27.55 -18.84
C VAL A 22 -32.22 -27.18 -17.72
N PHE A 23 -32.46 -27.60 -16.48
CA PHE A 23 -31.55 -27.34 -15.36
C PHE A 23 -30.20 -28.07 -15.56
N TYR A 24 -30.22 -29.31 -16.07
CA TYR A 24 -29.02 -30.03 -16.47
C TYR A 24 -28.33 -29.34 -17.67
N PHE A 25 -29.05 -28.84 -18.67
CA PHE A 25 -28.46 -28.05 -19.76
C PHE A 25 -27.86 -26.72 -19.25
N VAL A 26 -28.46 -26.07 -18.26
CA VAL A 26 -27.93 -24.85 -17.63
C VAL A 26 -26.69 -25.14 -16.76
N LEU A 27 -26.59 -26.33 -16.16
CA LEU A 27 -25.43 -26.76 -15.38
C LEU A 27 -24.33 -27.49 -16.18
N SER A 28 -24.67 -28.01 -17.36
CA SER A 28 -23.78 -28.81 -18.21
C SER A 28 -23.47 -28.14 -19.55
N SER A 29 -24.07 -26.98 -19.85
CA SER A 29 -23.54 -26.14 -20.90
C SER A 29 -22.24 -25.53 -20.39
N ASP A 30 -21.14 -25.93 -21.02
CA ASP A 30 -19.84 -25.24 -20.97
C ASP A 30 -19.89 -23.85 -21.67
N ASP A 31 -21.07 -23.26 -21.81
CA ASP A 31 -21.26 -21.81 -21.93
C ASP A 31 -20.70 -21.14 -20.67
N LYS A 32 -19.38 -20.93 -20.74
CA LYS A 32 -18.56 -20.12 -19.83
C LYS A 32 -19.37 -18.97 -19.26
N VAL A 33 -19.87 -19.15 -18.02
CA VAL A 33 -20.33 -18.03 -17.20
C VAL A 33 -19.19 -17.01 -17.23
N PRO A 34 -19.40 -15.78 -17.77
CA PRO A 34 -18.30 -14.84 -17.99
C PRO A 34 -17.53 -14.66 -16.69
N ASN A 35 -16.22 -14.91 -16.74
CA ASN A 35 -15.43 -15.13 -15.54
C ASN A 35 -15.58 -13.92 -14.60
N PRO A 36 -16.14 -14.11 -13.38
CA PRO A 36 -16.77 -13.01 -12.64
C PRO A 36 -15.78 -12.01 -12.04
N SER A 37 -14.47 -12.21 -12.27
CA SER A 37 -13.36 -11.35 -11.89
C SER A 37 -13.34 -10.00 -12.61
N THR A 38 -13.67 -9.96 -13.91
CA THR A 38 -13.61 -8.71 -14.72
C THR A 38 -14.83 -8.52 -15.62
N ASN A 39 -15.89 -7.90 -15.09
CA ASN A 39 -17.09 -7.51 -15.87
C ASN A 39 -16.78 -6.59 -17.07
N ARG A 40 -15.60 -5.97 -17.12
CA ARG A 40 -15.02 -5.39 -18.34
C ARG A 40 -13.50 -5.31 -18.22
N LEU A 41 -12.78 -5.93 -19.16
CA LEU A 41 -11.41 -5.56 -19.47
C LEU A 41 -11.45 -4.38 -20.44
N LEU A 42 -10.81 -3.28 -20.07
CA LEU A 42 -10.73 -2.05 -20.85
C LEU A 42 -9.48 -2.09 -21.73
N THR A 43 -9.69 -2.15 -23.03
CA THR A 43 -8.70 -1.87 -24.06
C THR A 43 -8.72 -0.38 -24.35
N PHE A 44 -8.00 0.43 -23.56
CA PHE A 44 -7.88 1.87 -23.80
C PHE A 44 -7.03 2.14 -25.07
N PRO A 45 -7.56 2.81 -26.11
CA PRO A 45 -6.74 3.31 -27.22
C PRO A 45 -6.03 4.63 -26.85
N SER A 46 -6.56 5.36 -25.87
CA SER A 46 -6.03 6.63 -25.36
C SER A 46 -5.58 6.46 -23.90
N GLN A 47 -4.27 6.33 -23.69
CA GLN A 47 -3.68 6.47 -22.35
C GLN A 47 -3.67 7.96 -21.99
N LEU A 48 -3.97 8.32 -20.72
CA LEU A 48 -3.71 9.67 -20.22
C LEU A 48 -2.22 10.03 -20.40
N PRO A 49 -1.85 11.31 -20.51
CA PRO A 49 -0.45 11.72 -20.51
C PRO A 49 0.27 11.19 -19.26
N GLU A 50 1.60 11.08 -19.32
CA GLU A 50 2.41 10.74 -18.15
C GLU A 50 2.05 11.67 -16.98
N ALA A 51 1.97 11.11 -15.77
CA ALA A 51 1.61 11.91 -14.62
C ALA A 51 2.67 12.99 -14.34
N ASN A 52 2.27 14.11 -13.74
CA ASN A 52 3.20 15.15 -13.31
C ASN A 52 4.04 14.69 -12.08
N SER A 53 4.88 15.57 -11.53
CA SER A 53 5.70 15.27 -10.35
C SER A 53 4.90 15.02 -9.06
N THR A 54 3.60 15.33 -9.03
CA THR A 54 2.68 15.03 -7.93
C THR A 54 1.69 13.93 -8.28
N LEU A 55 1.96 13.15 -9.34
CA LEU A 55 1.14 12.05 -9.85
C LEU A 55 -0.31 12.43 -10.17
N GLY A 56 -0.57 13.69 -10.53
CA GLY A 56 -1.91 14.21 -10.83
C GLY A 56 -2.71 14.67 -9.59
N PHE A 57 -2.06 14.78 -8.43
CA PHE A 57 -2.66 15.37 -7.21
C PHE A 57 -2.13 16.78 -6.96
N GLY A 58 -2.81 17.55 -6.10
CA GLY A 58 -2.32 18.85 -5.66
C GLY A 58 -0.97 18.78 -4.91
N ALA A 59 -0.74 17.71 -4.16
CA ALA A 59 0.56 17.39 -3.57
C ALA A 59 0.71 15.88 -3.27
N ILE A 60 1.95 15.44 -3.06
CA ILE A 60 2.28 14.19 -2.36
C ILE A 60 2.87 14.57 -0.99
N ALA A 61 2.34 14.00 0.09
CA ALA A 61 2.79 14.24 1.46
C ALA A 61 3.12 12.93 2.19
N ALA A 62 4.26 12.86 2.88
CA ALA A 62 4.59 11.70 3.72
C ALA A 62 4.36 11.95 5.21
N VAL A 63 3.82 10.93 5.90
CA VAL A 63 3.79 10.86 7.37
C VAL A 63 5.11 10.26 7.84
N SER A 64 6.07 11.12 8.20
CA SER A 64 7.40 10.70 8.64
C SER A 64 7.93 11.53 9.80
N LEU A 65 8.62 10.90 10.75
CA LEU A 65 9.36 11.62 11.80
C LEU A 65 10.72 12.07 11.26
N PRO A 66 11.25 13.26 11.62
CA PRO A 66 12.61 13.70 11.24
C PRO A 66 13.74 12.77 11.71
N THR A 67 13.45 11.87 12.65
CA THR A 67 14.38 10.84 13.16
C THR A 67 14.13 9.45 12.57
N SER A 68 13.20 9.30 11.63
CA SER A 68 12.94 8.02 10.97
C SER A 68 14.10 7.64 10.06
N PRO A 69 14.65 6.42 10.15
CA PRO A 69 15.72 5.98 9.26
C PRO A 69 15.25 5.87 7.80
N ARG A 70 13.94 5.68 7.57
CA ARG A 70 13.33 5.47 6.25
C ARG A 70 13.13 6.77 5.48
N GLN A 71 13.06 7.92 6.18
CA GLN A 71 12.79 9.23 5.57
C GLN A 71 13.78 9.57 4.45
N GLN A 72 15.07 9.31 4.67
CA GLN A 72 16.11 9.62 3.68
C GLN A 72 16.00 8.72 2.45
N GLU A 73 15.59 7.47 2.62
CA GLU A 73 15.38 6.50 1.53
C GLU A 73 14.15 6.89 0.70
N LEU A 74 13.07 7.35 1.34
CA LEU A 74 11.87 7.85 0.67
C LEU A 74 12.12 9.14 -0.13
N ILE A 75 12.89 10.09 0.43
CA ILE A 75 13.29 11.33 -0.28
C ILE A 75 14.15 10.99 -1.51
N LEU A 76 15.06 10.03 -1.37
CA LEU A 76 15.93 9.56 -2.45
C LEU A 76 15.13 8.87 -3.56
N ALA A 77 14.22 7.97 -3.18
CA ALA A 77 13.25 7.31 -4.04
C ALA A 77 12.43 8.32 -4.87
N ALA A 78 11.88 9.35 -4.21
CA ALA A 78 11.14 10.44 -4.85
C ALA A 78 12.03 11.23 -5.83
N SER A 79 13.22 11.66 -5.41
CA SER A 79 14.19 12.41 -6.24
C SER A 79 14.65 11.66 -7.49
N LEU A 80 14.77 10.33 -7.39
CA LEU A 80 15.15 9.46 -8.51
C LEU A 80 13.96 9.22 -9.46
N THR A 81 12.74 9.06 -8.94
CA THR A 81 11.53 8.82 -9.75
C THR A 81 10.85 10.09 -10.27
N GLY A 82 11.34 11.28 -9.87
CA GLY A 82 10.85 12.57 -10.32
C GLY A 82 9.64 13.09 -9.53
N PHE A 83 9.45 12.62 -8.30
CA PHE A 83 8.30 12.99 -7.46
C PHE A 83 8.63 14.19 -6.58
N GLN A 84 7.68 15.11 -6.46
CA GLN A 84 7.73 16.22 -5.54
C GLN A 84 7.05 15.83 -4.23
N LEU A 85 7.85 15.37 -3.27
CA LEU A 85 7.38 14.95 -1.96
C LEU A 85 7.48 16.09 -0.94
N THR A 86 6.39 16.34 -0.21
CA THR A 86 6.39 17.17 1.00
C THR A 86 6.41 16.30 2.25
N ILE A 87 7.14 16.68 3.29
CA ILE A 87 7.09 15.99 4.59
C ILE A 87 6.71 17.01 5.66
N PRO A 88 5.42 17.12 6.03
CA PRO A 88 4.98 18.02 7.09
C PRO A 88 5.64 17.67 8.42
N MET A 89 6.25 18.67 9.06
CA MET A 89 6.97 18.48 10.32
C MET A 89 6.04 17.93 11.40
N GLN A 90 6.38 16.76 11.92
CA GLN A 90 5.65 16.12 13.01
C GLN A 90 6.07 16.72 14.35
N PRO A 91 5.14 17.20 15.18
CA PRO A 91 5.46 17.72 16.50
C PRO A 91 5.82 16.59 17.48
N ALA A 92 6.47 16.94 18.58
CA ALA A 92 6.66 16.03 19.70
C ALA A 92 5.33 15.88 20.46
N TRP A 93 4.55 14.85 20.14
CA TRP A 93 3.27 14.56 20.78
C TRP A 93 3.42 14.33 22.29
N THR A 94 2.60 14.99 23.07
CA THR A 94 2.57 14.88 24.53
C THR A 94 1.69 13.71 24.99
N PRO A 95 1.82 13.26 26.25
CA PRO A 95 0.86 12.33 26.85
C PRO A 95 -0.59 12.85 26.85
N ALA A 96 -0.79 14.18 26.85
CA ALA A 96 -2.11 14.79 26.78
C ALA A 96 -2.74 14.67 25.38
N ASP A 97 -1.95 14.83 24.31
CA ASP A 97 -2.42 14.65 22.93
C ASP A 97 -2.87 13.19 22.70
N VAL A 98 -2.08 12.24 23.19
CA VAL A 98 -2.43 10.81 23.13
C VAL A 98 -3.65 10.49 24.00
N ALA A 99 -3.80 11.11 25.17
CA ALA A 99 -5.00 10.95 25.99
C ALA A 99 -6.26 11.54 25.33
N ALA A 100 -6.14 12.68 24.63
CA ALA A 100 -7.24 13.30 23.89
C ALA A 100 -7.68 12.48 22.66
N LEU A 101 -6.78 11.71 22.07
CA LEU A 101 -7.10 10.76 20.99
C LEU A 101 -7.82 9.50 21.51
N ARG A 102 -7.61 9.08 22.76
CA ARG A 102 -8.19 7.82 23.27
C ARG A 102 -9.70 7.93 23.48
N ALA A 103 -10.38 6.80 23.32
CA ALA A 103 -11.79 6.68 23.62
C ALA A 103 -12.07 6.92 25.11
N THR A 104 -13.20 7.58 25.42
CA THR A 104 -13.61 7.85 26.80
C THR A 104 -13.96 6.57 27.56
N ARG A 105 -14.42 5.54 26.83
CA ARG A 105 -14.80 4.23 27.36
C ARG A 105 -14.32 3.14 26.41
N GLY A 106 -13.67 2.12 26.97
CA GLY A 106 -13.21 0.96 26.20
C GLY A 106 -12.11 1.27 25.19
N SER A 107 -11.17 2.15 25.52
CA SER A 107 -10.00 2.41 24.67
C SER A 107 -9.17 1.14 24.48
N THR A 108 -8.79 0.89 23.23
CA THR A 108 -8.05 -0.29 22.75
C THR A 108 -6.78 0.08 21.99
N ILE A 109 -6.63 1.35 21.60
CA ILE A 109 -5.49 1.85 20.84
C ILE A 109 -4.18 1.80 21.65
N SER A 110 -3.12 1.28 21.03
CA SER A 110 -1.78 1.25 21.62
C SER A 110 -1.16 2.66 21.67
N GLN A 111 0.05 2.78 22.21
CA GLN A 111 0.79 4.05 22.20
C GLN A 111 1.35 4.34 20.80
N GLY A 112 1.94 3.35 20.14
CA GLY A 112 2.44 3.47 18.78
C GLY A 112 1.32 3.83 17.79
N SER A 113 0.19 3.11 17.85
CA SER A 113 -0.96 3.36 16.97
C SER A 113 -1.55 4.76 17.18
N ALA A 114 -1.56 5.27 18.43
CA ALA A 114 -2.00 6.63 18.71
C ALA A 114 -1.04 7.69 18.15
N LEU A 115 0.28 7.46 18.23
CA LEU A 115 1.28 8.37 17.67
C LEU A 115 1.23 8.40 16.14
N ALA A 116 1.05 7.24 15.48
CA ALA A 116 0.85 7.16 14.04
C ALA A 116 -0.41 7.92 13.61
N TRP A 117 -1.54 7.69 14.27
CA TRP A 117 -2.81 8.38 14.03
C TRP A 117 -2.67 9.90 14.14
N LEU A 118 -2.04 10.40 15.22
CA LEU A 118 -1.77 11.84 15.37
C LEU A 118 -0.90 12.38 14.21
N GLY A 119 0.04 11.58 13.70
CA GLY A 119 0.84 11.88 12.51
C GLY A 119 0.00 12.09 11.23
N HIS A 120 -0.93 11.18 10.93
CA HIS A 120 -1.86 11.34 9.80
C HIS A 120 -2.75 12.57 9.98
N LEU A 121 -3.30 12.81 11.18
CA LEU A 121 -4.10 14.02 11.46
C LEU A 121 -3.31 15.32 11.29
N ASN A 122 -2.02 15.32 11.61
CA ASN A 122 -1.14 16.47 11.37
C ASN A 122 -0.93 16.73 9.87
N VAL A 123 -0.75 15.69 9.05
CA VAL A 123 -0.69 15.83 7.58
C VAL A 123 -2.02 16.35 7.01
N LEU A 124 -3.18 15.87 7.51
CA LEU A 124 -4.48 16.41 7.11
C LEU A 124 -4.65 17.90 7.49
N ARG A 125 -4.22 18.30 8.70
CA ARG A 125 -4.24 19.73 9.11
C ARG A 125 -3.34 20.58 8.22
N TRP A 126 -2.14 20.10 7.87
CA TRP A 126 -1.26 20.76 6.92
C TRP A 126 -1.94 20.92 5.55
N PHE A 127 -2.50 19.85 4.99
CA PHE A 127 -3.18 19.89 3.69
C PHE A 127 -4.35 20.89 3.70
N LEU A 128 -5.19 20.86 4.73
CA LEU A 128 -6.30 21.81 4.91
C LEU A 128 -5.84 23.27 5.12
N SER A 129 -4.59 23.50 5.54
CA SER A 129 -4.01 24.86 5.61
C SER A 129 -3.58 25.42 4.24
N THR A 130 -3.40 24.55 3.23
CA THR A 130 -3.12 24.96 1.84
C THR A 130 -4.42 25.30 1.09
N ASN A 131 -4.31 25.80 -0.15
CA ASN A 131 -5.42 25.95 -1.09
C ASN A 131 -5.61 24.73 -2.03
N LEU A 132 -4.89 23.62 -1.80
CA LEU A 132 -4.92 22.45 -2.67
C LEU A 132 -6.26 21.68 -2.56
N THR A 133 -6.67 21.08 -3.68
CA THR A 133 -7.92 20.33 -3.90
C THR A 133 -7.81 18.86 -3.48
N SER A 134 -6.64 18.26 -3.66
CA SER A 134 -6.34 16.85 -3.38
C SER A 134 -4.91 16.67 -2.87
N VAL A 135 -4.68 15.60 -2.11
CA VAL A 135 -3.34 15.18 -1.66
C VAL A 135 -3.24 13.66 -1.67
N LEU A 136 -2.11 13.12 -2.14
CA LEU A 136 -1.70 11.73 -1.91
C LEU A 136 -0.87 11.67 -0.62
N ILE A 137 -1.33 10.91 0.35
CA ILE A 137 -0.65 10.69 1.64
C ILE A 137 0.05 9.34 1.59
N LEU A 138 1.35 9.34 1.91
CA LEU A 138 2.19 8.15 1.99
C LEU A 138 2.66 7.91 3.45
N GLU A 139 2.76 6.66 3.86
CA GLU A 139 3.55 6.25 5.04
C GLU A 139 5.05 6.21 4.68
N ASP A 140 5.94 6.36 5.66
CA ASP A 140 7.38 6.55 5.36
C ASP A 140 8.16 5.28 5.04
N ASP A 141 7.48 4.15 5.03
CA ASP A 141 7.99 2.83 4.71
C ASP A 141 7.44 2.26 3.40
N VAL A 142 6.90 3.09 2.50
CA VAL A 142 6.41 2.63 1.20
C VAL A 142 7.44 2.66 0.08
N ASN A 143 7.21 1.79 -0.90
CA ASN A 143 7.92 1.75 -2.16
C ASN A 143 6.94 1.53 -3.34
N TRP A 144 7.42 1.80 -4.56
CA TRP A 144 6.64 1.74 -5.79
C TRP A 144 7.49 1.27 -6.98
N ASP A 145 6.81 0.95 -8.09
CA ASP A 145 7.44 0.53 -9.34
C ASP A 145 7.95 1.73 -10.17
N ILE A 146 9.01 1.50 -10.95
CA ILE A 146 9.65 2.56 -11.77
C ILE A 146 8.75 3.12 -12.88
N HIS A 147 7.78 2.31 -13.35
CA HIS A 147 6.81 2.72 -14.37
C HIS A 147 5.59 3.43 -13.76
N LEU A 148 5.60 3.77 -12.46
CA LEU A 148 4.45 4.35 -11.76
C LEU A 148 3.93 5.59 -12.48
N ARG A 149 4.83 6.55 -12.76
CA ARG A 149 4.51 7.84 -13.38
C ARG A 149 4.13 7.73 -14.87
N THR A 150 4.80 6.85 -15.61
CA THR A 150 4.72 6.78 -17.08
C THR A 150 3.62 5.85 -17.58
N THR A 151 3.32 4.78 -16.82
CA THR A 151 2.41 3.70 -17.27
C THR A 151 1.30 3.40 -16.27
N GLN A 152 1.63 3.19 -14.99
CA GLN A 152 0.65 2.64 -14.05
C GLN A 152 -0.39 3.70 -13.63
N VAL A 153 0.05 4.85 -13.11
CA VAL A 153 -0.84 5.96 -12.71
C VAL A 153 -1.73 6.43 -13.87
N PRO A 154 -1.23 6.71 -15.08
CA PRO A 154 -2.09 7.10 -16.21
C PRO A 154 -3.21 6.09 -16.53
N ARG A 155 -2.95 4.78 -16.36
CA ARG A 155 -3.95 3.73 -16.63
C ARG A 155 -4.93 3.53 -15.48
N VAL A 156 -4.47 3.60 -14.23
CA VAL A 156 -5.37 3.58 -13.06
C VAL A 156 -6.26 4.82 -13.08
N ALA A 157 -5.71 6.02 -13.28
CA ALA A 157 -6.48 7.27 -13.37
C ALA A 157 -7.50 7.28 -14.52
N ALA A 158 -7.13 6.78 -15.71
CA ALA A 158 -8.09 6.61 -16.82
C ALA A 158 -9.24 5.64 -16.46
N THR A 159 -8.93 4.56 -15.73
CA THR A 159 -9.93 3.58 -15.25
C THR A 159 -10.83 4.18 -14.17
N THR A 160 -10.26 4.96 -13.25
CA THR A 160 -10.97 5.72 -12.21
C THR A 160 -11.96 6.71 -12.85
N ARG A 161 -11.51 7.55 -13.80
CA ARG A 161 -12.37 8.46 -14.60
C ARG A 161 -13.49 7.70 -15.33
N TRP A 162 -13.17 6.58 -15.98
CA TRP A 162 -14.16 5.76 -16.67
C TRP A 162 -15.25 5.24 -15.73
N LEU A 163 -14.87 4.77 -14.54
CA LEU A 163 -15.81 4.28 -13.53
C LEU A 163 -16.72 5.41 -13.00
N MET A 164 -16.17 6.59 -12.71
CA MET A 164 -16.91 7.73 -12.17
C MET A 164 -17.89 8.35 -13.18
N SER A 165 -17.51 8.42 -14.46
CA SER A 165 -18.31 9.04 -15.54
C SER A 165 -19.69 8.40 -15.83
N GLY A 166 -20.06 7.33 -15.09
CA GLY A 166 -21.29 6.58 -15.32
C GLY A 166 -21.32 5.88 -16.68
N ALA A 167 -20.16 5.58 -17.28
CA ALA A 167 -20.04 5.07 -18.65
C ALA A 167 -20.62 3.65 -18.90
N GLN A 168 -21.34 3.08 -17.94
CA GLN A 168 -22.27 1.96 -18.12
C GLN A 168 -23.54 2.42 -18.88
N GLY A 169 -23.39 2.82 -20.15
CA GLY A 169 -24.54 3.06 -21.05
C GLY A 169 -24.33 4.08 -22.17
N ARG A 170 -23.43 5.05 -22.00
CA ARG A 170 -23.18 6.12 -23.00
C ARG A 170 -22.54 5.60 -24.29
N GLU A 171 -22.72 6.34 -25.39
CA GLU A 171 -22.11 6.04 -26.70
C GLU A 171 -20.59 6.30 -26.72
N THR A 172 -19.91 5.93 -27.81
CA THR A 172 -18.45 6.01 -27.91
C THR A 172 -17.90 7.43 -28.09
N ALA A 173 -18.63 8.34 -28.74
CA ALA A 173 -18.18 9.71 -28.98
C ALA A 173 -18.08 10.56 -27.69
N ASP A 174 -19.09 10.47 -26.82
CA ASP A 174 -19.10 11.17 -25.52
C ASP A 174 -17.95 10.70 -24.60
N ARG A 175 -17.52 9.44 -24.74
CA ARG A 175 -16.44 8.85 -23.93
C ARG A 175 -15.07 9.46 -24.23
N GLU A 176 -14.77 9.78 -25.49
CA GLU A 176 -13.47 10.37 -25.84
C GLU A 176 -13.35 11.81 -25.33
N ASN A 177 -14.43 12.59 -25.36
CA ASN A 177 -14.44 13.96 -24.84
C ASN A 177 -14.31 14.00 -23.31
N ALA A 178 -14.96 13.10 -22.57
CA ALA A 178 -14.82 13.02 -21.10
C ALA A 178 -13.41 12.61 -20.62
N MET A 179 -12.59 12.00 -21.48
CA MET A 179 -11.18 11.68 -21.20
C MET A 179 -10.20 12.77 -21.67
N ARG A 180 -10.69 13.78 -22.42
CA ARG A 180 -9.85 14.82 -23.05
C ARG A 180 -9.68 16.09 -22.23
N ASP A 181 -10.53 16.35 -21.23
CA ASP A 181 -10.31 17.49 -20.35
C ASP A 181 -9.10 17.21 -19.44
N ASP A 182 -8.15 18.14 -19.49
CA ASP A 182 -6.79 18.07 -18.91
C ASP A 182 -6.59 19.24 -17.95
N GLN A 183 -7.62 19.54 -17.15
CA GLN A 183 -7.48 20.36 -15.96
C GLN A 183 -6.56 19.63 -14.98
N ALA A 184 -5.52 20.32 -14.47
CA ALA A 184 -4.54 19.72 -13.57
C ALA A 184 -5.15 19.14 -12.28
N ASP A 185 -6.30 19.67 -11.84
CA ASP A 185 -7.07 19.20 -10.68
C ASP A 185 -7.97 17.98 -10.98
N GLU A 186 -8.11 17.56 -12.25
CA GLU A 186 -9.02 16.49 -12.69
C GLU A 186 -8.31 15.26 -13.30
N TYR A 187 -6.99 15.14 -13.12
CA TYR A 187 -6.22 14.01 -13.67
C TYR A 187 -6.81 12.64 -13.25
N TRP A 188 -7.27 12.53 -12.00
CA TRP A 188 -7.93 11.34 -11.43
C TRP A 188 -9.46 11.33 -11.60
N GLY A 189 -10.03 12.31 -12.30
CA GLY A 189 -11.45 12.64 -12.31
C GLY A 189 -11.80 13.69 -11.25
N SER A 190 -12.92 14.39 -11.47
CA SER A 190 -13.39 15.47 -10.59
C SER A 190 -13.40 15.05 -9.12
N THR A 191 -12.86 15.92 -8.26
CA THR A 191 -12.89 15.75 -6.80
C THR A 191 -14.31 15.76 -6.22
N ASP A 192 -15.31 16.14 -7.01
CA ASP A 192 -16.73 16.00 -6.66
C ASP A 192 -17.27 14.59 -6.86
N GLU A 193 -16.53 13.63 -7.43
CA GLU A 193 -16.98 12.23 -7.67
C GLU A 193 -16.32 11.19 -6.74
N TRP A 194 -15.27 11.57 -6.01
CA TRP A 194 -14.54 10.69 -5.11
C TRP A 194 -14.10 11.38 -3.82
N ASP A 195 -13.87 10.60 -2.78
CA ASP A 195 -13.44 11.09 -1.48
C ASP A 195 -12.08 10.52 -1.08
N VAL A 196 -11.84 9.22 -1.37
CA VAL A 196 -10.57 8.54 -1.08
C VAL A 196 -10.16 7.63 -2.25
N LEU A 197 -8.88 7.62 -2.61
CA LEU A 197 -8.30 6.60 -3.50
C LEU A 197 -7.24 5.81 -2.72
N TYR A 198 -7.50 4.52 -2.46
CA TYR A 198 -6.51 3.60 -1.92
C TYR A 198 -5.61 3.12 -3.05
N LEU A 199 -4.43 3.74 -3.16
CA LEU A 199 -3.39 3.40 -4.12
C LEU A 199 -2.30 2.50 -3.50
N GLY A 200 -2.30 2.37 -2.18
CA GLY A 200 -1.42 1.54 -1.38
C GLY A 200 -2.12 1.12 -0.09
N HIS A 201 -2.29 -0.19 0.07
CA HIS A 201 -3.07 -0.82 1.12
C HIS A 201 -2.53 -2.25 1.33
N CYS A 202 -2.83 -2.88 2.47
CA CYS A 202 -2.53 -4.30 2.68
C CYS A 202 -3.59 -5.24 2.07
N GLY A 203 -4.57 -4.66 1.35
CA GLY A 203 -5.63 -5.36 0.64
C GLY A 203 -7.02 -4.99 1.15
N GLU A 204 -8.00 -5.72 0.64
CA GLU A 204 -9.41 -5.60 1.00
C GLU A 204 -9.94 -6.94 1.53
N ASN A 205 -10.90 -6.90 2.45
CA ASN A 205 -11.54 -8.15 2.86
C ASN A 205 -12.74 -8.50 1.97
N PHE A 206 -12.47 -9.32 0.95
CA PHE A 206 -13.44 -9.84 0.00
C PHE A 206 -14.26 -11.04 0.53
N VAL A 207 -14.60 -11.09 1.84
CA VAL A 207 -15.40 -12.15 2.51
C VAL A 207 -16.45 -12.76 1.57
N PRO A 208 -16.57 -14.10 1.45
CA PRO A 208 -17.38 -14.77 0.43
C PRO A 208 -18.71 -14.09 0.11
N GLY A 209 -18.89 -13.76 -1.18
CA GLY A 209 -20.08 -13.06 -1.69
C GLY A 209 -20.04 -11.53 -1.60
N LYS A 210 -19.04 -10.89 -0.97
CA LYS A 210 -18.87 -9.42 -1.01
C LYS A 210 -18.33 -8.95 -2.37
N TRP A 211 -17.38 -9.66 -2.95
CA TRP A 211 -16.97 -9.47 -4.35
C TRP A 211 -18.03 -10.08 -5.26
N ASN A 212 -18.92 -9.25 -5.81
CA ASN A 212 -20.05 -9.69 -6.63
C ASN A 212 -20.38 -8.65 -7.73
N PHE A 213 -21.45 -8.88 -8.50
CA PHE A 213 -21.85 -8.03 -9.63
C PHE A 213 -22.21 -6.57 -9.26
N ARG A 214 -22.52 -6.28 -7.99
CA ARG A 214 -22.82 -4.93 -7.49
C ARG A 214 -21.58 -4.09 -7.21
N VAL A 215 -20.40 -4.72 -7.13
CA VAL A 215 -19.13 -4.01 -6.97
C VAL A 215 -18.75 -3.41 -8.32
N GLN A 216 -18.89 -2.09 -8.44
CA GLN A 216 -18.51 -1.35 -9.63
C GLN A 216 -16.99 -1.41 -9.82
N ARG A 217 -16.54 -1.90 -10.98
CA ARG A 217 -15.14 -2.20 -11.26
C ARG A 217 -14.84 -2.32 -12.75
N ALA A 218 -13.58 -2.08 -13.10
CA ALA A 218 -13.03 -2.29 -14.42
C ALA A 218 -11.56 -2.70 -14.32
N GLY A 219 -11.15 -3.64 -15.18
CA GLY A 219 -9.76 -4.09 -15.25
C GLY A 219 -9.08 -3.63 -16.54
N PHE A 220 -7.76 -3.61 -16.55
CA PHE A 220 -6.95 -3.40 -17.77
C PHE A 220 -5.70 -4.28 -17.72
N TYR A 221 -5.14 -4.58 -18.89
CA TYR A 221 -3.86 -5.30 -18.98
C TYR A 221 -2.71 -4.36 -18.58
N ASP A 222 -1.93 -4.79 -17.59
CA ASP A 222 -0.78 -4.08 -17.06
C ASP A 222 0.47 -4.96 -17.20
N GLY A 223 1.28 -4.64 -18.20
CA GLY A 223 2.50 -5.39 -18.52
C GLY A 223 3.61 -5.26 -17.47
N THR A 224 3.54 -4.26 -16.58
CA THR A 224 4.53 -4.04 -15.51
C THR A 224 4.34 -5.01 -14.34
N LEU A 225 3.14 -5.58 -14.19
CA LEU A 225 2.85 -6.56 -13.14
C LEU A 225 3.57 -7.89 -13.38
N LEU A 226 4.01 -8.51 -12.28
CA LEU A 226 4.48 -9.89 -12.26
C LEU A 226 3.32 -10.88 -12.50
N THR A 227 3.62 -12.17 -12.67
CA THR A 227 2.59 -13.22 -12.58
C THR A 227 2.20 -13.45 -11.11
N LYS A 228 0.99 -13.94 -10.83
CA LYS A 228 0.56 -14.21 -9.43
C LYS A 228 1.49 -15.18 -8.68
N ARG A 229 2.22 -16.04 -9.40
CA ARG A 229 3.20 -16.98 -8.81
C ARG A 229 4.47 -16.31 -8.29
N GLU A 230 4.81 -15.14 -8.83
CA GLU A 230 6.00 -14.35 -8.48
C GLU A 230 5.69 -13.25 -7.44
N MET A 231 4.41 -13.01 -7.16
CA MET A 231 3.97 -12.04 -6.14
C MET A 231 4.10 -12.59 -4.72
N HIS A 232 4.16 -11.68 -3.75
CA HIS A 232 4.12 -12.01 -2.32
C HIS A 232 2.87 -12.84 -1.95
N GLY A 233 2.99 -13.77 -0.99
CA GLY A 233 1.97 -14.78 -0.71
C GLY A 233 0.60 -14.22 -0.32
N HIS A 234 0.56 -13.11 0.45
CA HIS A 234 -0.69 -12.44 0.80
C HIS A 234 -1.33 -11.77 -0.42
N THR A 235 -0.55 -11.06 -1.23
CA THR A 235 -1.02 -10.44 -2.48
C THR A 235 -1.56 -11.51 -3.44
N ARG A 236 -0.85 -12.62 -3.63
CA ARG A 236 -1.32 -13.75 -4.45
C ARG A 236 -2.69 -14.26 -3.97
N THR A 237 -2.81 -14.57 -2.68
CA THR A 237 -4.06 -15.09 -2.08
C THR A 237 -5.21 -14.10 -2.24
N LEU A 238 -4.95 -12.80 -2.07
CA LEU A 238 -5.94 -11.73 -2.26
C LEU A 238 -6.47 -11.69 -3.70
N LEU A 239 -5.57 -11.76 -4.69
CA LEU A 239 -5.93 -11.71 -6.11
C LEU A 239 -6.61 -13.01 -6.59
N GLU A 240 -6.21 -14.16 -6.05
CA GLU A 240 -6.88 -15.45 -6.28
C GLU A 240 -8.31 -15.46 -5.72
N ALA A 241 -8.54 -14.86 -4.54
CA ALA A 241 -9.87 -14.75 -3.93
C ALA A 241 -10.88 -13.91 -4.75
N ILE A 242 -10.40 -13.06 -5.65
CA ILE A 242 -11.22 -12.28 -6.61
C ILE A 242 -11.10 -12.78 -8.06
N ASP A 243 -10.41 -13.91 -8.27
CA ASP A 243 -10.13 -14.54 -9.57
C ASP A 243 -9.41 -13.61 -10.58
N LEU A 244 -8.60 -12.65 -10.09
CA LEU A 244 -7.97 -11.69 -10.99
C LEU A 244 -6.95 -12.38 -11.93
N PRO A 245 -7.04 -12.22 -13.26
CA PRO A 245 -6.07 -12.81 -14.19
C PRO A 245 -4.65 -12.26 -13.98
N ASP A 246 -3.64 -13.01 -14.43
CA ASP A 246 -2.26 -12.53 -14.42
C ASP A 246 -2.11 -11.29 -15.32
N ARG A 247 -1.25 -10.35 -14.90
CA ARG A 247 -0.99 -9.08 -15.62
C ARG A 247 -2.24 -8.25 -15.89
N VAL A 248 -3.26 -8.38 -15.03
CA VAL A 248 -4.42 -7.49 -15.01
C VAL A 248 -4.40 -6.70 -13.72
N ARG A 249 -4.64 -5.39 -13.81
CA ARG A 249 -4.95 -4.52 -12.67
C ARG A 249 -6.43 -4.16 -12.73
N VAL A 250 -7.12 -4.18 -11.59
CA VAL A 250 -8.53 -3.80 -11.44
C VAL A 250 -8.66 -2.58 -10.54
N VAL A 251 -9.43 -1.59 -10.99
CA VAL A 251 -9.92 -0.49 -10.15
C VAL A 251 -11.37 -0.77 -9.79
N HIS A 252 -11.74 -0.59 -8.53
CA HIS A 252 -13.10 -0.85 -8.05
C HIS A 252 -13.52 0.06 -6.90
N ARG A 253 -14.83 0.16 -6.67
CA ARG A 253 -15.38 0.79 -5.47
C ARG A 253 -14.91 -0.01 -4.26
N SER A 254 -14.30 0.63 -3.27
CA SER A 254 -13.77 -0.05 -2.09
C SER A 254 -14.90 -0.68 -1.27
N ILE A 255 -14.64 -1.85 -0.68
CA ILE A 255 -15.59 -2.64 0.12
C ILE A 255 -15.19 -2.59 1.60
N ARG A 256 -13.92 -2.87 1.88
CA ARG A 256 -13.30 -2.85 3.21
C ARG A 256 -11.76 -2.76 3.09
N PRO A 257 -11.21 -1.66 2.58
CA PRO A 257 -9.77 -1.47 2.39
C PRO A 257 -9.07 -1.28 3.73
N LEU A 258 -7.90 -1.90 3.90
CA LEU A 258 -7.13 -1.88 5.16
C LEU A 258 -5.69 -1.39 4.92
N CYS A 259 -5.08 -0.79 5.94
CA CYS A 259 -3.82 -0.03 5.87
C CYS A 259 -3.90 1.25 5.03
N THR A 260 -3.05 2.23 5.34
CA THR A 260 -3.02 3.57 4.73
C THR A 260 -1.68 3.89 4.06
N PHE A 261 -0.93 2.86 3.66
CA PHE A 261 0.40 2.96 3.04
C PHE A 261 0.48 4.07 1.98
N GLY A 262 -0.49 4.13 1.07
CA GLY A 262 -0.63 5.21 0.10
C GLY A 262 -2.09 5.48 -0.24
N PHE A 263 -2.65 6.58 0.27
CA PHE A 263 -4.05 6.93 0.00
C PHE A 263 -4.18 8.40 -0.35
N ALA A 264 -4.91 8.70 -1.42
CA ALA A 264 -5.26 10.06 -1.77
C ALA A 264 -6.61 10.47 -1.18
N VAL A 265 -6.75 11.73 -0.80
CA VAL A 265 -8.00 12.32 -0.29
C VAL A 265 -8.29 13.65 -0.97
N THR A 266 -9.58 13.92 -1.20
CA THR A 266 -10.03 15.27 -1.58
C THR A 266 -10.06 16.20 -0.36
N ARG A 267 -10.08 17.51 -0.59
CA ARG A 267 -10.16 18.52 0.47
C ARG A 267 -11.39 18.36 1.36
N LEU A 268 -12.54 18.05 0.76
CA LEU A 268 -13.78 17.77 1.49
C LEU A 268 -13.66 16.50 2.33
N ALA A 269 -13.11 15.42 1.76
CA ALA A 269 -12.88 14.18 2.48
C ALA A 269 -11.91 14.36 3.65
N ALA A 270 -10.80 15.09 3.45
CA ALA A 270 -9.85 15.41 4.50
C ALA A 270 -10.49 16.17 5.67
N ALA A 271 -11.36 17.15 5.40
CA ALA A 271 -12.11 17.88 6.43
C ALA A 271 -13.04 16.95 7.23
N ARG A 272 -13.81 16.08 6.54
CA ARG A 272 -14.68 15.08 7.19
C ARG A 272 -13.88 14.03 7.97
N ILE A 273 -12.72 13.60 7.47
CA ILE A 273 -11.82 12.68 8.18
C ILE A 273 -11.29 13.33 9.45
N LEU A 274 -10.88 14.61 9.39
CA LEU A 274 -10.37 15.33 10.55
C LEU A 274 -11.45 15.61 11.61
N ALA A 275 -12.67 15.97 11.21
CA ALA A 275 -13.71 16.47 12.10
C ALA A 275 -14.73 15.41 12.57
N GLU A 276 -15.10 14.46 11.71
CA GLU A 276 -16.23 13.54 11.93
C GLU A 276 -15.77 12.08 12.07
N ILE A 277 -14.88 11.62 11.17
CA ILE A 277 -14.59 10.19 11.02
C ILE A 277 -13.42 9.76 11.91
N ALA A 278 -12.25 10.40 11.80
CA ALA A 278 -11.05 10.03 12.58
C ALA A 278 -10.53 11.10 13.57
N PRO A 279 -11.34 12.01 14.16
CA PRO A 279 -10.83 13.01 15.12
C PRO A 279 -10.18 12.37 16.36
N ARG A 280 -10.68 11.19 16.77
CA ARG A 280 -10.23 10.38 17.90
C ARG A 280 -10.69 8.92 17.75
N GLU A 281 -10.20 8.05 18.63
CA GLU A 281 -10.72 6.71 18.81
C GLU A 281 -12.21 6.72 19.19
N ARG A 282 -13.00 5.84 18.56
CA ARG A 282 -14.43 5.68 18.82
C ARG A 282 -14.66 5.06 20.20
N ASP A 283 -15.67 5.53 20.93
CA ASP A 283 -16.09 4.89 22.18
C ASP A 283 -16.55 3.44 21.93
N GLY A 284 -16.01 2.49 22.70
CA GLY A 284 -16.07 1.06 22.42
C GLY A 284 -14.80 0.47 21.76
N GLY A 285 -13.85 1.32 21.36
CA GLY A 285 -12.51 0.96 20.90
C GLY A 285 -12.32 1.04 19.39
N THR A 286 -11.14 1.47 18.95
CA THR A 286 -10.65 1.31 17.57
C THR A 286 -9.13 1.23 17.58
N VAL A 287 -8.57 0.16 17.01
CA VAL A 287 -7.14 -0.19 17.19
C VAL A 287 -6.15 0.71 16.45
N ALA A 288 -6.56 1.35 15.35
CA ALA A 288 -5.68 2.13 14.47
C ALA A 288 -6.44 3.15 13.61
N TYR A 289 -5.70 4.08 12.98
CA TYR A 289 -6.21 5.16 12.13
C TYR A 289 -6.86 4.63 10.85
N ASP A 290 -6.19 3.72 10.15
CA ASP A 290 -6.63 3.10 8.91
C ASP A 290 -8.01 2.44 9.07
N VAL A 291 -8.26 1.81 10.22
CA VAL A 291 -9.57 1.22 10.58
C VAL A 291 -10.66 2.29 10.65
N ARG A 292 -10.40 3.52 11.10
CA ARG A 292 -11.39 4.61 11.03
C ARG A 292 -11.63 5.11 9.62
N VAL A 293 -10.60 5.19 8.77
CA VAL A 293 -10.79 5.58 7.36
C VAL A 293 -11.58 4.49 6.60
N LEU A 294 -11.28 3.21 6.85
CA LEU A 294 -12.03 2.04 6.39
C LEU A 294 -13.51 2.11 6.79
N GLU A 295 -13.81 2.42 8.05
CA GLU A 295 -15.19 2.63 8.52
C GLU A 295 -15.84 3.86 7.87
N GLY A 296 -15.05 4.89 7.55
CA GLY A 296 -15.44 6.00 6.68
C GLY A 296 -15.98 5.54 5.33
N CYS A 297 -15.23 4.66 4.66
CA CYS A 297 -15.57 4.08 3.36
C CYS A 297 -16.77 3.12 3.39
N ARG A 298 -16.86 2.30 4.44
CA ARG A 298 -17.85 1.22 4.57
C ARG A 298 -19.19 1.72 5.10
N ASP A 299 -19.17 2.58 6.11
CA ASP A 299 -20.34 2.90 6.93
C ASP A 299 -20.73 4.39 6.94
N LEU A 300 -19.76 5.32 6.75
CA LEU A 300 -19.97 6.76 6.97
C LEU A 300 -19.98 7.58 5.67
N GLY A 301 -20.20 6.90 4.54
CA GLY A 301 -20.49 7.54 3.26
C GLY A 301 -19.30 8.24 2.60
N LEU A 302 -18.06 7.74 2.77
CA LEU A 302 -16.96 8.12 1.88
C LEU A 302 -17.00 7.30 0.57
N ARG A 303 -16.73 7.99 -0.53
CA ARG A 303 -16.61 7.46 -1.90
C ARG A 303 -15.18 7.04 -2.16
N CYS A 304 -14.86 5.91 -1.55
CA CYS A 304 -13.56 5.26 -1.65
C CYS A 304 -13.48 4.33 -2.86
N TRP A 305 -12.36 4.42 -3.58
CA TRP A 305 -11.98 3.52 -4.67
C TRP A 305 -10.61 2.90 -4.38
N SER A 306 -10.40 1.67 -4.82
CA SER A 306 -9.15 0.92 -4.62
C SER A 306 -8.65 0.37 -5.94
N THR A 307 -7.33 0.12 -6.01
CA THR A 307 -6.71 -0.60 -7.13
C THR A 307 -6.00 -1.86 -6.65
N ASN A 308 -6.28 -2.99 -7.29
CA ASN A 308 -5.63 -4.28 -7.03
C ASN A 308 -4.97 -4.83 -8.32
N PRO A 309 -3.68 -5.17 -8.31
CA PRO A 309 -2.71 -4.84 -7.26
C PRO A 309 -2.60 -3.33 -7.00
N GLU A 310 -2.08 -3.00 -5.83
CA GLU A 310 -1.73 -1.65 -5.41
C GLU A 310 -0.56 -1.06 -6.21
N LEU A 311 -0.43 0.27 -6.15
CA LEU A 311 0.66 1.06 -6.74
C LEU A 311 1.79 1.34 -5.74
N PHE A 312 1.46 1.43 -4.45
CA PHE A 312 2.39 1.61 -3.34
C PHE A 312 2.25 0.44 -2.36
N HIS A 313 3.37 -0.16 -1.93
CA HIS A 313 3.37 -1.23 -0.93
C HIS A 313 4.44 -0.92 0.12
N HIS A 314 4.21 -1.29 1.38
CA HIS A 314 5.22 -1.17 2.42
C HIS A 314 6.46 -2.01 2.11
N VAL A 315 7.63 -1.59 2.58
CA VAL A 315 8.88 -2.37 2.55
C VAL A 315 8.98 -3.28 3.77
N GLU A 316 9.63 -4.43 3.63
CA GLU A 316 9.92 -5.30 4.76
C GLU A 316 10.80 -4.58 5.79
N GLY A 317 10.33 -4.48 7.04
CA GLY A 317 11.04 -3.83 8.14
C GLY A 317 10.30 -3.95 9.46
N GLY A 318 11.01 -3.73 10.57
CA GLY A 318 10.38 -3.70 11.91
C GLY A 318 9.50 -2.45 12.09
N SER A 319 8.38 -2.55 12.79
CA SER A 319 7.37 -1.48 12.87
C SER A 319 7.78 -0.32 13.80
N GLU A 320 7.61 0.94 13.37
CA GLU A 320 7.79 2.08 14.29
C GLU A 320 6.68 2.16 15.35
N ILE A 321 5.49 1.62 15.06
CA ILE A 321 4.39 1.48 16.02
C ILE A 321 4.80 0.53 17.13
N GLU A 322 5.28 -0.66 16.77
CA GLU A 322 5.75 -1.68 17.72
C GLU A 322 6.92 -1.14 18.57
N ARG A 323 7.93 -0.53 17.93
CA ARG A 323 9.06 0.13 18.62
C ARG A 323 8.60 1.23 19.59
N ALA A 324 7.52 1.94 19.28
CA ALA A 324 6.96 2.96 20.17
C ALA A 324 6.19 2.35 21.34
N ASP A 325 5.53 1.21 21.14
CA ASP A 325 4.88 0.43 22.18
C ASP A 325 5.91 -0.22 23.13
N GLU A 326 6.97 -0.86 22.61
CA GLU A 326 8.08 -1.41 23.41
C GLU A 326 8.76 -0.34 24.29
N ARG A 327 9.05 0.85 23.74
CA ARG A 327 9.59 1.99 24.49
C ARG A 327 8.65 2.46 25.61
N ASN A 328 7.34 2.35 25.40
CA ASN A 328 6.33 2.70 26.37
C ASN A 328 6.15 1.61 27.45
N GLU A 329 6.26 0.33 27.09
CA GLU A 329 6.27 -0.79 28.03
C GLU A 329 7.51 -0.74 28.93
N THR A 330 8.71 -0.62 28.38
CA THR A 330 9.96 -0.47 29.16
C THR A 330 9.96 0.77 30.09
N THR A 331 9.38 1.89 29.65
CA THR A 331 9.18 3.08 30.51
C THR A 331 8.20 2.82 31.66
N LYS A 332 7.24 1.90 31.49
CA LYS A 332 6.31 1.47 32.55
C LYS A 332 6.93 0.42 33.46
N GLU A 333 7.66 -0.57 32.92
CA GLU A 333 8.33 -1.61 33.70
C GLU A 333 9.43 -1.03 34.59
N GLY A 334 10.19 -0.05 34.10
CA GLY A 334 11.14 0.72 34.91
C GLY A 334 10.50 1.53 36.04
N ASN A 335 9.16 1.67 36.05
CA ASN A 335 8.38 2.27 37.13
C ASN A 335 7.51 1.27 37.91
N LYS A 336 7.30 0.04 37.40
CA LYS A 336 6.52 -1.03 38.03
C LYS A 336 6.98 -2.42 37.56
N LEU A 337 7.52 -3.20 38.50
CA LEU A 337 7.33 -4.65 38.47
C LEU A 337 5.82 -4.96 38.33
N GLU A 338 5.50 -6.02 37.58
CA GLU A 338 4.14 -6.54 37.32
C GLU A 338 3.19 -5.69 36.45
N ARG A 339 3.10 -6.07 35.16
CA ARG A 339 1.97 -6.88 34.62
C ARG A 339 2.26 -7.31 33.17
N GLY A 340 1.74 -8.48 32.79
CA GLY A 340 2.19 -9.22 31.60
C GLY A 340 1.95 -8.54 30.23
N ARG A 341 2.82 -8.91 29.28
CA ARG A 341 2.94 -8.42 27.89
C ARG A 341 1.59 -8.31 27.16
N GLY A 342 1.43 -7.24 26.39
CA GLY A 342 0.40 -7.15 25.36
C GLY A 342 0.57 -8.20 24.24
N LYS A 343 -0.46 -8.35 23.40
CA LYS A 343 -0.39 -9.17 22.19
C LYS A 343 0.02 -8.31 21.00
N SER A 344 0.82 -8.87 20.08
CA SER A 344 1.25 -8.14 18.87
C SER A 344 0.09 -7.86 17.92
N TYR A 345 0.31 -6.97 16.96
CA TYR A 345 -0.66 -6.62 15.92
C TYR A 345 -1.10 -7.87 15.11
N GLU A 346 -0.16 -8.72 14.75
CA GLU A 346 -0.37 -10.00 14.06
C GLU A 346 -1.16 -10.98 14.95
N GLU A 347 -0.81 -11.08 16.25
CA GLU A 347 -1.53 -11.94 17.21
C GLU A 347 -3.01 -11.52 17.39
N LEU A 348 -3.29 -10.21 17.31
CA LEU A 348 -4.65 -9.68 17.39
C LEU A 348 -5.47 -10.02 16.14
N HIS A 349 -4.86 -10.00 14.95
CA HIS A 349 -5.55 -10.17 13.67
C HIS A 349 -5.61 -11.62 13.12
N LYS A 350 -4.85 -12.57 13.69
CA LYS A 350 -4.97 -14.01 13.36
C LYS A 350 -6.41 -14.53 13.46
N THR A 351 -6.83 -15.25 12.43
CA THR A 351 -8.08 -16.01 12.35
C THR A 351 -8.14 -17.12 13.41
N LYS A 352 -9.32 -17.70 13.61
CA LYS A 352 -9.52 -18.81 14.56
C LYS A 352 -8.71 -20.06 14.16
N GLU A 353 -8.54 -20.29 12.87
CA GLU A 353 -7.86 -21.46 12.31
C GLU A 353 -6.33 -21.33 12.45
N GLU A 354 -5.76 -20.16 12.17
CA GLU A 354 -4.33 -19.87 12.41
C GLU A 354 -3.97 -20.03 13.90
N ARG A 355 -4.83 -19.54 14.80
CA ARG A 355 -4.67 -19.72 16.25
C ARG A 355 -4.73 -21.18 16.70
N GLU A 356 -5.40 -22.05 15.95
CA GLU A 356 -5.46 -23.49 16.24
C GLU A 356 -4.25 -24.24 15.66
N ALA A 357 -3.78 -23.85 14.47
CA ALA A 357 -2.55 -24.36 13.86
C ALA A 357 -1.33 -24.07 14.75
N GLU A 358 -1.15 -22.82 15.20
CA GLU A 358 -0.05 -22.46 16.11
C GLU A 358 -0.12 -23.19 17.45
N ARG A 359 -1.32 -23.45 17.98
CA ARG A 359 -1.48 -24.26 19.21
C ARG A 359 -1.03 -25.70 19.02
N LYS A 360 -1.31 -26.29 17.86
CA LYS A 360 -0.87 -27.66 17.50
C LYS A 360 0.65 -27.70 17.29
N GLN A 361 1.22 -26.69 16.62
CA GLN A 361 2.66 -26.58 16.42
C GLN A 361 3.42 -26.37 17.75
N ALA A 362 3.02 -25.39 18.56
CA ALA A 362 3.63 -25.14 19.88
C ALA A 362 3.44 -26.30 20.88
N ALA A 363 2.44 -27.17 20.69
CA ALA A 363 2.33 -28.42 21.43
C ALA A 363 3.37 -29.46 20.94
N GLY A 364 3.58 -29.58 19.64
CA GLY A 364 4.64 -30.41 19.05
C GLY A 364 6.04 -29.96 19.48
N ASP A 365 6.31 -28.65 19.44
CA ASP A 365 7.61 -28.06 19.81
C ASP A 365 7.93 -28.30 21.29
N ARG A 366 6.93 -28.22 22.19
CA ARG A 366 7.10 -28.58 23.61
C ARG A 366 7.40 -30.05 23.83
N VAL A 367 6.81 -30.94 23.02
CA VAL A 367 7.13 -32.38 23.08
C VAL A 367 8.56 -32.63 22.61
N ALA A 368 9.00 -31.95 21.54
CA ALA A 368 10.38 -32.00 21.07
C ALA A 368 11.38 -31.46 22.11
N GLU A 369 11.10 -30.31 22.73
CA GLU A 369 11.92 -29.72 23.79
C GLU A 369 12.03 -30.64 25.02
N LEU A 370 10.93 -31.31 25.40
CA LEU A 370 10.93 -32.28 26.50
C LEU A 370 11.84 -33.48 26.18
N MET A 371 11.76 -34.02 24.96
CA MET A 371 12.63 -35.11 24.49
C MET A 371 14.10 -34.70 24.48
N THR A 372 14.42 -33.45 24.09
CA THR A 372 15.79 -32.93 24.11
C THR A 372 16.33 -32.77 25.53
N ARG A 373 15.50 -32.32 26.50
CA ARG A 373 15.91 -32.20 27.91
C ARG A 373 16.16 -33.54 28.60
N VAL A 374 15.49 -34.62 28.20
CA VAL A 374 15.75 -35.97 28.73
C VAL A 374 17.09 -36.53 28.24
N ALA A 375 17.63 -36.03 27.13
CA ALA A 375 18.87 -36.52 26.51
C ALA A 375 20.16 -35.77 26.93
N GLY A 376 20.07 -34.62 27.61
CA GLY A 376 21.21 -33.74 27.86
C GLY A 376 21.46 -33.41 29.35
N GLY A 377 22.24 -34.26 30.03
CA GLY A 377 22.70 -34.01 31.41
C GLY A 377 24.10 -33.38 31.48
N SER A 378 24.35 -32.57 32.51
CA SER A 378 25.62 -31.85 32.84
C SER A 378 26.05 -30.75 31.83
N THR A 379 26.65 -29.62 32.22
CA THR A 379 27.50 -29.31 33.40
C THR A 379 27.38 -27.83 33.82
N LEU A 380 27.69 -27.49 35.09
CA LEU A 380 27.73 -26.13 35.64
C LEU A 380 29.15 -25.53 35.61
N GLN A 381 29.30 -24.22 35.35
CA GLN A 381 30.34 -23.37 35.99
C GLN A 381 30.00 -21.85 35.95
N PRO A 382 30.50 -21.01 36.89
CA PRO A 382 30.03 -19.62 37.08
C PRO A 382 31.10 -18.51 36.93
N ARG A 383 30.66 -17.24 36.76
CA ARG A 383 31.29 -15.93 37.10
C ARG A 383 30.62 -14.80 36.28
N SER A 384 30.61 -13.51 36.64
CA SER A 384 30.76 -12.77 37.91
C SER A 384 30.35 -11.30 37.67
N GLU A 385 29.92 -10.57 38.71
CA GLU A 385 29.42 -9.18 38.60
C GLU A 385 30.50 -8.13 38.32
N GLY A 386 30.07 -6.96 37.81
CA GLY A 386 30.89 -5.74 37.70
C GLY A 386 30.02 -4.48 37.60
N ILE A 387 30.01 -3.65 38.65
CA ILE A 387 29.20 -2.42 38.75
C ILE A 387 30.06 -1.19 38.42
N GLY A 388 29.54 -0.28 37.60
CA GLY A 388 30.12 1.05 37.34
C GLY A 388 29.06 2.15 37.35
N ARG A 389 29.26 3.18 38.19
CA ARG A 389 28.45 4.42 38.23
C ARG A 389 29.25 5.57 37.64
N ASP A 390 28.60 6.51 36.93
CA ASP A 390 29.03 7.91 36.99
C ASP A 390 27.86 8.92 36.80
N ARG A 391 28.15 10.21 37.03
CA ARG A 391 27.23 11.24 37.51
C ARG A 391 26.77 12.26 36.45
N ARG A 392 25.67 12.94 36.79
CA ARG A 392 25.04 14.04 36.01
C ARG A 392 25.88 15.34 36.03
N ARG A 393 25.83 16.14 34.96
CA ARG A 393 26.03 17.62 34.99
C ARG A 393 25.19 18.36 33.93
N ILE A 394 24.99 19.66 34.20
CA ILE A 394 24.01 20.63 33.67
C ILE A 394 24.64 22.02 33.90
N TYR A 395 24.49 23.08 33.10
CA TYR A 395 24.19 23.31 31.67
C TYR A 395 24.66 24.76 31.34
N PRO A 396 24.96 25.10 30.07
CA PRO A 396 24.53 26.43 29.59
C PRO A 396 24.00 26.47 28.14
N ARG A 397 23.20 27.50 27.84
CA ARG A 397 22.64 27.80 26.50
C ARG A 397 23.56 28.74 25.71
N ASN A 398 23.69 28.50 24.39
CA ASN A 398 23.86 29.43 23.25
C ASN A 398 24.57 28.72 22.08
N PRO A 399 24.52 29.25 20.84
CA PRO A 399 23.36 29.58 20.02
C PRO A 399 23.19 28.53 18.88
N VAL A 400 22.21 28.72 17.98
CA VAL A 400 21.94 27.78 16.87
C VAL A 400 23.09 27.73 15.88
N VAL A 401 23.68 26.54 15.68
CA VAL A 401 24.57 26.23 14.55
C VAL A 401 24.08 24.97 13.88
N VAL A 402 23.67 25.06 12.61
CA VAL A 402 23.29 23.90 11.79
C VAL A 402 24.54 23.10 11.44
N LYS A 403 24.94 22.19 12.33
CA LYS A 403 26.00 21.22 12.04
C LYS A 403 25.40 20.06 11.25
N ARG A 404 25.64 20.05 9.92
CA ARG A 404 25.65 18.81 9.14
C ARG A 404 26.78 17.92 9.67
N LYS A 405 26.49 17.12 10.69
CA LYS A 405 27.42 16.11 11.21
C LYS A 405 26.91 14.75 10.73
N GLY A 406 27.63 14.12 9.81
CA GLY A 406 27.36 12.74 9.43
C GLY A 406 27.37 11.86 10.69
N VAL A 407 26.30 11.09 10.88
CA VAL A 407 26.20 10.15 12.00
C VAL A 407 27.07 8.95 11.65
N ALA A 408 28.25 8.87 12.24
CA ALA A 408 29.11 7.70 12.11
C ALA A 408 28.42 6.48 12.78
N GLY A 409 28.30 5.37 12.05
CA GLY A 409 27.72 4.13 12.56
C GLY A 409 26.28 3.83 12.12
N VAL A 410 25.70 4.60 11.19
CA VAL A 410 24.51 4.17 10.45
C VAL A 410 25.00 3.40 9.21
N ASP A 411 24.67 2.11 9.12
CA ASP A 411 24.82 1.34 7.87
C ASP A 411 24.22 2.15 6.72
N GLN A 412 24.90 2.23 5.56
CA GLN A 412 24.43 3.03 4.43
C GLN A 412 22.95 2.74 4.13
N PRO A 413 22.11 3.77 3.90
CA PRO A 413 20.67 3.62 3.78
C PRO A 413 20.33 2.50 2.79
N LYS A 414 19.56 1.52 3.25
CA LYS A 414 19.16 0.32 2.52
C LYS A 414 17.97 0.63 1.62
N ALA A 415 18.22 1.57 0.71
CA ALA A 415 17.58 1.72 -0.59
C ALA A 415 16.29 0.93 -0.81
N ALA A 416 15.17 1.64 -0.86
CA ALA A 416 13.97 1.17 -1.52
C ALA A 416 14.31 0.57 -2.91
N ASN A 417 13.68 -0.55 -3.27
CA ASN A 417 14.02 -1.40 -4.43
C ASN A 417 13.81 -0.77 -5.82
N ILE A 418 13.62 0.55 -5.91
CA ILE A 418 13.32 1.30 -7.13
C ILE A 418 14.39 1.10 -8.20
N ALA A 419 15.68 1.05 -7.85
CA ALA A 419 16.73 0.70 -8.80
C ALA A 419 16.80 -0.83 -9.06
N CYS A 420 15.67 -1.53 -9.06
CA CYS A 420 15.54 -2.89 -9.57
C CYS A 420 16.46 -3.95 -8.93
N GLY A 421 16.75 -3.79 -7.63
CA GLY A 421 17.68 -4.63 -6.88
C GLY A 421 19.15 -4.15 -6.90
N ALA A 422 19.48 -3.06 -7.58
CA ALA A 422 20.62 -2.25 -7.18
C ALA A 422 20.31 -1.66 -5.80
N ARG A 423 20.80 -2.32 -4.75
CA ARG A 423 20.86 -1.73 -3.41
C ARG A 423 21.70 -0.47 -3.53
N MET A 424 21.08 0.71 -3.41
CA MET A 424 21.74 2.02 -3.53
C MET A 424 22.77 2.27 -2.41
N SER A 425 23.04 1.29 -1.52
CA SER A 425 24.21 1.27 -0.65
C SER A 425 25.53 1.44 -1.43
N ASN A 426 25.60 0.86 -2.64
CA ASN A 426 26.83 0.84 -3.43
C ASN A 426 26.90 1.97 -4.47
N VAL A 427 25.96 2.91 -4.46
CA VAL A 427 25.85 4.01 -5.43
C VAL A 427 26.07 5.32 -4.71
N ASP A 428 27.03 6.14 -5.16
CA ASP A 428 27.19 7.49 -4.60
C ASP A 428 26.10 8.43 -5.15
N MET A 429 25.00 8.52 -4.40
CA MET A 429 23.87 9.38 -4.72
C MET A 429 24.17 10.88 -4.58
N ASN A 430 25.40 11.26 -4.20
CA ASN A 430 25.88 12.65 -4.23
C ASN A 430 26.56 13.00 -5.57
N ASP A 431 26.88 12.02 -6.43
CA ASP A 431 27.36 12.28 -7.79
C ASP A 431 26.18 12.66 -8.70
N GLU A 432 26.11 13.93 -9.08
CA GLU A 432 25.02 14.44 -9.93
C GLU A 432 24.97 13.72 -11.29
N LYS A 433 26.11 13.23 -11.82
CA LYS A 433 26.13 12.48 -13.10
C LYS A 433 25.45 11.12 -12.97
N THR A 434 25.67 10.44 -11.85
CA THR A 434 24.99 9.19 -11.49
C THR A 434 23.50 9.44 -11.27
N MET A 435 23.13 10.51 -10.56
CA MET A 435 21.73 10.89 -10.37
C MET A 435 21.01 11.26 -11.67
N GLU A 436 21.65 12.02 -12.57
CA GLU A 436 21.10 12.35 -13.87
C GLU A 436 20.92 11.11 -14.76
N TYR A 437 21.90 10.20 -14.78
CA TYR A 437 21.80 8.92 -15.48
C TYR A 437 20.64 8.06 -14.95
N LEU A 438 20.47 7.96 -13.63
CA LEU A 438 19.40 7.20 -13.01
C LEU A 438 18.01 7.83 -13.27
N ARG A 439 17.87 9.16 -13.22
CA ARG A 439 16.62 9.85 -13.58
C ARG A 439 16.26 9.61 -15.05
N GLU A 440 17.23 9.63 -15.96
CA GLU A 440 16.99 9.34 -17.37
C GLU A 440 16.59 7.87 -17.60
N LYS A 441 17.37 6.91 -17.08
CA LYS A 441 17.17 5.49 -17.35
C LYS A 441 16.02 4.90 -16.55
N VAL A 442 16.02 5.09 -15.24
CA VAL A 442 15.06 4.43 -14.35
C VAL A 442 13.71 5.13 -14.37
N SER A 443 13.67 6.47 -14.22
CA SER A 443 12.40 7.22 -14.16
C SER A 443 11.77 7.47 -15.53
N ARG A 444 12.51 8.05 -16.49
CA ARG A 444 11.93 8.40 -17.80
C ARG A 444 11.77 7.18 -18.71
N GLN A 445 12.79 6.33 -18.82
CA GLN A 445 12.77 5.18 -19.72
C GLN A 445 12.20 3.90 -19.08
N GLY A 446 11.93 3.87 -17.77
CA GLY A 446 11.46 2.67 -17.06
C GLY A 446 12.48 1.53 -17.03
N LEU A 447 13.78 1.82 -17.18
CA LEU A 447 14.82 0.81 -17.31
C LEU A 447 15.39 0.36 -15.96
N CYS A 448 15.41 -0.96 -15.81
CA CYS A 448 15.87 -1.72 -14.66
C CYS A 448 17.41 -1.77 -14.61
N VAL A 449 18.08 -0.76 -14.02
CA VAL A 449 19.55 -0.67 -13.95
C VAL A 449 20.08 -1.39 -12.70
N ARG A 450 20.81 -2.49 -12.86
CA ARG A 450 21.36 -3.30 -11.75
C ARG A 450 22.79 -2.96 -11.33
N ASP A 451 23.62 -2.52 -12.27
CA ASP A 451 25.01 -2.10 -12.03
C ASP A 451 25.24 -0.79 -12.78
N VAL A 452 25.21 0.31 -12.04
CA VAL A 452 25.22 1.67 -12.61
C VAL A 452 26.57 1.97 -13.27
N GLU A 453 27.68 1.59 -12.61
CA GLU A 453 29.03 1.84 -13.14
C GLU A 453 29.27 1.03 -14.42
N GLN A 454 28.89 -0.25 -14.41
CA GLN A 454 29.08 -1.11 -15.58
C GLN A 454 28.23 -0.65 -16.78
N GLU A 455 26.96 -0.28 -16.57
CA GLU A 455 26.11 0.23 -17.66
C GLU A 455 26.56 1.60 -18.19
N MET A 456 26.93 2.53 -17.30
CA MET A 456 27.51 3.82 -17.71
C MET A 456 28.82 3.64 -18.50
N ARG A 457 29.65 2.64 -18.16
CA ARG A 457 30.86 2.30 -18.92
C ARG A 457 30.52 1.74 -20.31
N LYS A 458 29.62 0.75 -20.40
CA LYS A 458 29.15 0.17 -21.67
C LYS A 458 28.60 1.25 -22.62
N GLU A 459 27.81 2.18 -22.10
CA GLU A 459 27.26 3.28 -22.92
C GLU A 459 28.34 4.26 -23.42
N ARG A 460 29.35 4.57 -22.60
CA ARG A 460 30.50 5.41 -23.03
C ARG A 460 31.31 4.73 -24.14
N GLU A 461 31.61 3.44 -23.99
CA GLU A 461 32.31 2.64 -25.01
C GLU A 461 31.50 2.57 -26.33
N ALA A 462 30.19 2.32 -26.24
CA ALA A 462 29.30 2.29 -27.40
C ALA A 462 29.24 3.64 -28.14
N ARG A 463 29.17 4.76 -27.42
CA ARG A 463 29.23 6.12 -27.99
C ARG A 463 30.55 6.38 -28.71
N ALA A 464 31.69 6.07 -28.08
CA ALA A 464 33.00 6.24 -28.69
C ALA A 464 33.18 5.43 -29.99
N ILE A 465 32.68 4.18 -30.02
CA ILE A 465 32.66 3.34 -31.23
C ILE A 465 31.80 3.97 -32.33
N GLN A 466 30.64 4.52 -31.99
CA GLN A 466 29.73 5.14 -32.95
C GLN A 466 30.28 6.46 -33.52
N GLU A 467 30.93 7.27 -32.69
CA GLU A 467 31.65 8.47 -33.11
C GLU A 467 32.80 8.13 -34.06
N ALA A 468 33.63 7.13 -33.72
CA ALA A 468 34.71 6.67 -34.58
C ALA A 468 34.20 6.14 -35.94
N LYS A 469 33.10 5.39 -35.96
CA LYS A 469 32.42 4.97 -37.21
C LYS A 469 31.94 6.18 -38.03
N THR A 470 31.37 7.19 -37.37
CA THR A 470 30.84 8.39 -38.02
C THR A 470 31.96 9.26 -38.61
N GLN A 471 33.07 9.45 -37.88
CA GLN A 471 34.27 10.12 -38.39
C GLN A 471 34.89 9.36 -39.56
N LYS A 472 34.97 8.02 -39.50
CA LYS A 472 35.47 7.19 -40.60
C LYS A 472 34.57 7.24 -41.84
N LYS A 473 33.25 7.44 -41.68
CA LYS A 473 32.32 7.67 -42.78
C LYS A 473 32.52 9.07 -43.40
N ARG A 474 32.63 10.12 -42.57
CA ARG A 474 32.93 11.50 -43.01
C ARG A 474 34.28 11.68 -43.69
N ARG A 475 35.27 10.82 -43.41
CA ARG A 475 36.57 10.78 -44.11
C ARG A 475 36.56 9.99 -45.42
N LYS A 476 35.42 9.38 -45.79
CA LYS A 476 35.24 8.58 -47.01
C LYS A 476 34.22 9.19 -47.99
N SER A 477 33.48 10.21 -47.55
CA SER A 477 32.69 11.12 -48.37
C SER A 477 33.50 12.38 -48.67
#